data_AF-A0A9N9DQ55-F1
#
_entry.id   AF-A0A9N9DQ55-F1
#
_cell.length_a   1.000
_cell.length_b   1.000
_cell.length_c   1.000
_cell.angle_alpha   90.00
_cell.angle_beta   90.00
_cell.angle_gamma   90.00
#
_symmetry.space_group_name_H-M   'P 1'
#
loop_
_entity.id
_entity.type
_entity.pdbx_description
1 polymer ?
#
loop_
_entity_poly.entity_id
_entity_poly.type
_entity_poly.pdbx_seq_one_letter_code
_entity_poly.pdbx_strand_id
1 'polypeptide(L)'
;MLLYVQDLHKRGDSHKRLDPIEGENWGQQMDYLCIRLQLCRLDRVTLLQHYYQLGERMAIYNWNTYARQEMKDRFTSGKYKKAVRTARRIYALYKIRGVHNLLVSDYISAHAILVMTKENFELLLEEATKGRDEEMELSS
;
A
#
# COMPACT_ATOMS: atom_id res chain seq x y z
N MET A 1 16.29 8.46 -3.04
CA MET A 1 16.00 7.18 -3.73
C MET A 1 16.69 6.01 -3.05
N LEU A 2 18.00 6.09 -2.79
CA LEU A 2 18.82 5.01 -2.21
C LEU A 2 18.20 4.30 -0.97
N LEU A 3 17.74 5.05 0.03
CA LEU A 3 17.13 4.48 1.24
C LEU A 3 15.85 3.68 0.98
N TYR A 4 15.07 4.05 -0.05
CA TYR A 4 13.85 3.33 -0.42
C TYR A 4 14.17 2.01 -1.13
N VAL A 5 15.21 1.99 -1.96
CA VAL A 5 15.70 0.76 -2.59
C VAL A 5 16.27 -0.19 -1.54
N GLN A 6 17.04 0.32 -0.58
CA GLN A 6 17.51 -0.48 0.57
C GLN A 6 16.35 -1.11 1.34
N ASP A 7 15.27 -0.35 1.55
CA ASP A 7 14.05 -0.85 2.17
C ASP A 7 13.39 -1.98 1.38
N LEU A 8 13.32 -1.84 0.05
CA LEU A 8 12.80 -2.90 -0.80
C LEU A 8 13.69 -4.15 -0.72
N HIS A 9 15.01 -4.02 -0.66
CA HIS A 9 15.91 -5.17 -0.64
C HIS A 9 16.02 -5.87 0.72
N LYS A 10 15.35 -5.35 1.75
CA LYS A 10 15.22 -6.11 3.01
C LYS A 10 14.51 -7.43 2.72
N ARG A 11 14.92 -8.48 3.42
CA ARG A 11 14.15 -9.72 3.49
C ARG A 11 13.17 -9.54 4.63
N GLY A 12 11.91 -9.28 4.30
CA GLY A 12 10.86 -9.24 5.31
C GLY A 12 10.71 -10.60 5.99
N ASP A 13 10.29 -10.56 7.25
CA ASP A 13 10.00 -11.76 8.02
C ASP A 13 8.68 -12.37 7.53
N SER A 14 8.74 -13.59 6.98
CA SER A 14 7.57 -14.31 6.46
C SER A 14 6.56 -14.71 7.54
N HIS A 15 6.95 -14.65 8.82
CA HIS A 15 6.05 -14.91 9.94
C HIS A 15 5.16 -13.71 10.29
N LYS A 16 5.54 -12.49 9.89
CA LYS A 16 4.70 -11.31 10.09
C LYS A 16 3.55 -11.30 9.09
N ARG A 17 2.34 -11.09 9.59
CA ARG A 17 1.11 -11.01 8.79
C ARG A 17 0.51 -9.62 8.90
N LEU A 18 -0.27 -9.25 7.90
CA LEU A 18 -1.11 -8.07 7.99
C LEU A 18 -2.12 -8.25 9.12
N ASP A 19 -2.40 -7.15 9.81
CA ASP A 19 -3.53 -7.11 10.74
C ASP A 19 -4.83 -7.38 9.97
N PRO A 20 -5.77 -8.17 10.50
CA PRO A 20 -7.04 -8.43 9.82
C PRO A 20 -7.83 -7.13 9.64
N ILE A 21 -8.54 -7.02 8.51
CA ILE A 21 -9.46 -5.91 8.25
C ILE A 21 -10.77 -6.24 8.96
N GLU A 22 -11.29 -5.31 9.78
CA GLU A 22 -12.62 -5.47 10.38
C GLU A 22 -13.73 -5.33 9.31
N GLY A 23 -14.79 -6.11 9.47
CA GLY A 23 -15.95 -6.13 8.56
C GLY A 23 -16.09 -7.45 7.80
N GLU A 24 -17.34 -7.91 7.70
CA GLU A 24 -17.73 -9.19 7.09
C GLU A 24 -17.83 -9.11 5.56
N ASN A 25 -18.13 -7.93 5.03
CA ASN A 25 -18.28 -7.70 3.60
C ASN A 25 -17.40 -6.53 3.12
N TRP A 26 -17.28 -6.42 1.80
CA TRP A 26 -16.44 -5.41 1.16
C TRP A 26 -16.80 -3.98 1.60
N GLY A 27 -18.10 -3.66 1.73
CA GLY A 27 -18.56 -2.33 2.14
C GLY A 27 -18.10 -1.98 3.56
N GLN A 28 -18.29 -2.90 4.52
CA GLN A 28 -17.84 -2.72 5.90
C GLN A 28 -16.31 -2.60 6.01
N GLN A 29 -15.57 -3.38 5.23
CA GLN A 29 -14.11 -3.28 5.16
C GLN A 29 -13.66 -1.92 4.61
N MET A 30 -14.36 -1.41 3.59
CA MET A 30 -14.10 -0.08 3.05
C MET A 30 -14.42 1.01 4.08
N ASP A 31 -15.53 0.89 4.83
CA ASP A 31 -15.87 1.82 5.91
C ASP A 31 -14.77 1.86 6.97
N TYR A 32 -14.37 0.70 7.48
CA TYR A 32 -13.30 0.56 8.45
C TYR A 32 -12.02 1.26 7.96
N LEU A 33 -11.52 0.89 6.76
CA LEU A 33 -10.28 1.44 6.23
C LEU A 33 -10.36 2.95 6.01
N CYS A 34 -11.47 3.45 5.45
CA CYS A 34 -11.67 4.89 5.23
C CYS A 34 -11.69 5.68 6.54
N ILE A 35 -12.36 5.16 7.57
CA ILE A 35 -12.39 5.78 8.90
C ILE A 35 -10.98 5.80 9.49
N ARG A 36 -10.30 4.64 9.53
CA ARG A 36 -8.96 4.50 10.11
C ARG A 36 -7.94 5.42 9.46
N LEU A 37 -7.93 5.52 8.12
CA LEU A 37 -7.04 6.39 7.37
C LEU A 37 -7.28 7.89 7.60
N GLN A 38 -8.43 8.26 8.16
CA GLN A 38 -8.76 9.64 8.51
C GLN A 38 -8.42 10.00 9.96
N LEU A 39 -8.06 9.02 10.81
CA LEU A 39 -7.65 9.24 12.20
C LEU A 39 -6.18 9.71 12.28
N CYS A 40 -5.91 10.70 13.15
CA CYS A 40 -4.60 11.36 13.25
C CYS A 40 -3.51 10.58 14.03
N ARG A 41 -3.66 9.28 14.30
CA ARG A 41 -2.79 8.56 15.26
C ARG A 41 -2.37 7.14 14.86
N LEU A 42 -2.33 6.83 13.56
CA LEU A 42 -1.75 5.55 13.13
C LEU A 42 -0.23 5.66 13.09
N ASP A 43 0.47 4.64 13.63
CA ASP A 43 1.90 4.52 13.41
C ASP A 43 2.19 4.26 11.92
N ARG A 44 3.46 4.44 11.53
CA ARG A 44 3.88 4.40 10.12
C ARG A 44 3.54 3.07 9.45
N VAL A 45 3.79 1.95 10.13
CA VAL A 45 3.61 0.61 9.56
C VAL A 45 2.13 0.31 9.45
N THR A 46 1.34 0.57 10.49
CA THR A 46 -0.12 0.42 10.45
C THR A 46 -0.74 1.27 9.35
N LEU A 47 -0.27 2.50 9.16
CA LEU A 47 -0.76 3.36 8.08
C LEU A 47 -0.46 2.77 6.69
N LEU A 48 0.75 2.21 6.49
CA LEU A 48 1.09 1.50 5.25
C LEU A 48 0.19 0.28 5.04
N GLN A 49 -0.03 -0.51 6.08
CA GLN A 49 -0.89 -1.71 6.04
C GLN A 49 -2.30 -1.33 5.57
N HIS A 50 -2.91 -0.31 6.19
CA HIS A 50 -4.26 0.13 5.84
C HIS A 50 -4.34 0.65 4.40
N TYR A 51 -3.32 1.35 3.91
CA TYR A 51 -3.29 1.77 2.49
C TYR A 51 -3.10 0.60 1.53
N TYR A 52 -2.29 -0.41 1.87
CA TYR A 52 -2.13 -1.62 1.07
C TYR A 52 -3.45 -2.37 0.99
N GLN A 53 -4.09 -2.61 2.14
CA GLN A 53 -5.39 -3.27 2.24
C GLN A 53 -6.47 -2.52 1.48
N LEU A 54 -6.49 -1.20 1.57
CA LEU A 54 -7.40 -0.38 0.79
C LEU A 54 -7.18 -0.57 -0.71
N GLY A 55 -5.93 -0.60 -1.16
CA GLY A 55 -5.63 -0.87 -2.56
C GLY A 55 -6.01 -2.28 -3.01
N GLU A 56 -5.90 -3.26 -2.13
CA GLU A 56 -6.36 -4.63 -2.36
C GLU A 56 -7.89 -4.68 -2.55
N ARG A 57 -8.65 -3.99 -1.69
CA ARG A 57 -10.12 -3.89 -1.82
C ARG A 57 -10.54 -3.17 -3.09
N MET A 58 -9.83 -2.11 -3.46
CA MET A 58 -10.06 -1.37 -4.71
C MET A 58 -9.74 -2.23 -5.95
N ALA A 59 -8.74 -3.10 -5.86
CA ALA A 59 -8.33 -3.98 -6.95
C ALA A 59 -9.38 -5.07 -7.28
N ILE A 60 -10.22 -5.49 -6.32
CA ILE A 60 -11.35 -6.42 -6.58
C ILE A 60 -12.26 -5.90 -7.69
N TYR A 61 -12.49 -4.60 -7.71
CA TYR A 61 -13.32 -3.93 -8.71
C TYR A 61 -12.47 -3.23 -9.79
N ASN A 62 -11.21 -3.65 -9.97
CA ASN A 62 -10.28 -3.08 -10.96
C ASN A 62 -10.18 -1.56 -10.91
N TRP A 63 -10.30 -0.95 -9.73
CA TRP A 63 -10.27 0.50 -9.57
C TRP A 63 -11.30 1.24 -10.44
N ASN A 64 -12.42 0.58 -10.77
CA ASN A 64 -13.46 1.12 -11.63
C ASN A 64 -14.19 2.31 -11.01
N THR A 65 -15.14 2.87 -11.76
CA THR A 65 -15.92 4.04 -11.33
C THR A 65 -16.70 3.77 -10.03
N TYR A 66 -17.28 2.57 -9.87
CA TYR A 66 -17.99 2.18 -8.66
C TYR A 66 -17.09 2.25 -7.42
N ALA A 67 -15.94 1.58 -7.43
CA ALA A 67 -15.02 1.58 -6.28
C ALA A 67 -14.47 2.98 -5.95
N ARG A 68 -14.25 3.81 -6.98
CA ARG A 68 -13.83 5.22 -6.79
C ARG A 68 -14.92 6.08 -6.19
N GLN A 69 -16.18 5.83 -6.55
CA GLN A 69 -17.33 6.52 -6.01
C GLN A 69 -17.54 6.14 -4.55
N GLU A 70 -17.49 4.85 -4.22
CA GLU A 70 -17.53 4.33 -2.84
C GLU A 70 -16.45 4.96 -1.94
N MET A 71 -15.23 5.14 -2.47
CA MET A 71 -14.14 5.86 -1.80
C MET A 71 -14.44 7.33 -1.58
N LYS A 72 -15.00 8.00 -2.59
CA LYS A 72 -15.33 9.43 -2.54
C LYS A 72 -16.39 9.69 -1.48
N ASP A 73 -17.36 8.80 -1.35
CA ASP A 73 -18.50 8.95 -0.43
C ASP A 73 -18.11 8.72 1.03
N ARG A 74 -17.07 7.92 1.30
CA ARG A 74 -16.58 7.63 2.66
C ARG A 74 -15.50 8.57 3.18
N PHE A 75 -14.80 9.28 2.29
CA PHE A 75 -13.77 10.23 2.67
C PHE A 75 -14.32 11.64 2.87
N THR A 76 -13.89 12.31 3.93
CA THR A 76 -14.11 13.76 4.08
C THR A 76 -13.61 14.52 2.85
N SER A 77 -14.41 15.47 2.39
CA SER A 77 -14.24 16.16 1.10
C SER A 77 -12.81 16.64 0.88
N GLY A 78 -12.19 16.22 -0.22
CA GLY A 78 -10.86 16.65 -0.65
C GLY A 78 -9.69 15.71 -0.31
N LYS A 79 -9.86 14.75 0.61
CA LYS A 79 -8.80 13.78 0.96
C LYS A 79 -8.79 12.53 0.08
N TYR A 80 -9.93 12.17 -0.52
CA TYR A 80 -10.09 10.92 -1.28
C TYR A 80 -9.08 10.77 -2.43
N LYS A 81 -8.81 11.84 -3.21
CA LYS A 81 -7.87 11.77 -4.36
C LYS A 81 -6.47 11.37 -3.92
N LYS A 82 -6.01 11.94 -2.80
CA LYS A 82 -4.71 11.63 -2.19
C LYS A 82 -4.70 10.19 -1.69
N ALA A 83 -5.77 9.78 -0.99
CA ALA A 83 -5.89 8.42 -0.47
C ALA A 83 -5.89 7.35 -1.59
N VAL A 84 -6.67 7.54 -2.65
CA VAL A 84 -6.71 6.65 -3.81
C VAL A 84 -5.33 6.55 -4.48
N ARG A 85 -4.64 7.68 -4.67
CA ARG A 85 -3.30 7.70 -5.25
C ARG A 85 -2.30 6.92 -4.39
N THR A 86 -2.30 7.17 -3.08
CA THR A 86 -1.39 6.51 -2.13
C THR A 86 -1.67 5.01 -2.04
N ALA A 87 -2.94 4.62 -1.91
CA ALA A 87 -3.36 3.21 -1.88
C ALA A 87 -2.92 2.47 -3.15
N ARG A 88 -3.12 3.07 -4.33
CA ARG A 88 -2.74 2.46 -5.61
C ARG A 88 -1.25 2.21 -5.70
N ARG A 89 -0.44 3.18 -5.28
CA ARG A 89 1.01 3.09 -5.32
C ARG A 89 1.56 2.07 -4.32
N ILE A 90 1.08 2.09 -3.08
CA ILE A 90 1.49 1.12 -2.06
C ILE A 90 1.08 -0.30 -2.47
N TYR A 91 -0.15 -0.48 -2.94
CA TYR A 91 -0.62 -1.78 -3.43
C TYR A 91 0.24 -2.30 -4.58
N ALA A 92 0.51 -1.48 -5.61
CA ALA A 92 1.34 -1.88 -6.74
C ALA A 92 2.74 -2.32 -6.27
N LEU A 93 3.37 -1.53 -5.40
CA LEU A 93 4.72 -1.79 -4.92
C LEU A 93 4.84 -3.10 -4.14
N TYR A 94 3.98 -3.29 -3.13
CA TYR A 94 4.07 -4.45 -2.26
C TYR A 94 3.36 -5.69 -2.79
N LYS A 95 2.52 -5.55 -3.84
CA LYS A 95 2.05 -6.71 -4.62
C LYS A 95 3.20 -7.36 -5.39
N ILE A 96 4.10 -6.56 -5.97
CA ILE A 96 5.29 -7.05 -6.69
C ILE A 96 6.30 -7.58 -5.67
N ARG A 97 6.68 -6.74 -4.70
CA ARG A 97 7.78 -7.07 -3.80
C ARG A 97 7.42 -8.11 -2.75
N GLY A 98 6.15 -8.19 -2.35
CA GLY A 98 5.66 -9.05 -1.27
C GLY A 98 5.27 -8.26 -0.01
N VAL A 99 4.17 -8.67 0.60
CA VAL A 99 3.56 -7.98 1.74
C VAL A 99 4.44 -7.96 3.00
N HIS A 100 5.30 -8.96 3.20
CA HIS A 100 6.21 -9.03 4.33
C HIS A 100 7.24 -7.87 4.32
N ASN A 101 7.60 -7.37 3.14
CA ASN A 101 8.50 -6.23 3.00
C ASN A 101 7.86 -4.90 3.44
N LEU A 102 6.53 -4.82 3.40
CA LEU A 102 5.80 -3.67 3.96
C LEU A 102 5.99 -3.59 5.48
N LEU A 103 5.98 -4.74 6.15
CA LEU A 103 6.00 -4.85 7.62
C LEU A 103 7.37 -4.58 8.24
N VAL A 104 8.43 -4.49 7.43
CA VAL A 104 9.80 -4.18 7.84
C VAL A 104 10.32 -2.87 7.23
N SER A 105 9.42 -2.07 6.64
CA SER A 105 9.76 -0.82 5.97
C SER A 105 10.18 0.28 6.96
N ASP A 106 11.40 0.81 6.78
CA ASP A 106 11.96 1.87 7.65
C ASP A 106 11.87 3.27 7.06
N TYR A 107 11.87 3.38 5.75
CA TYR A 107 11.97 4.60 4.98
C TYR A 107 10.78 4.80 4.04
N ILE A 108 10.28 3.73 3.41
CA ILE A 108 9.06 3.81 2.60
C ILE A 108 7.88 3.98 3.55
N SER A 109 7.30 5.16 3.54
CA SER A 109 6.11 5.53 4.32
C SER A 109 4.97 5.95 3.41
N ALA A 110 3.74 5.93 3.92
CA ALA A 110 2.59 6.41 3.15
C ALA A 110 2.73 7.89 2.75
N HIS A 111 3.36 8.71 3.62
CA HIS A 111 3.68 10.09 3.29
C HIS A 111 4.72 10.19 2.17
N ALA A 112 5.82 9.42 2.26
CA ALA A 112 6.86 9.39 1.23
C ALA A 112 6.27 9.02 -0.14
N ILE A 113 5.44 7.97 -0.20
CA ILE A 113 4.75 7.56 -1.44
C ILE A 113 3.76 8.62 -1.95
N LEU A 114 3.07 9.32 -1.05
CA LEU A 114 2.12 10.37 -1.41
C LEU A 114 2.80 11.56 -2.11
N VAL A 115 3.96 11.99 -1.61
CA VAL A 115 4.68 13.17 -2.12
C VAL A 115 5.68 12.83 -3.23
N MET A 116 5.99 11.54 -3.42
CA MET A 116 6.86 11.08 -4.50
C MET A 116 6.32 11.49 -5.87
N THR A 117 7.21 11.95 -6.75
CA THR A 117 6.87 12.22 -8.15
C THR A 117 6.47 10.93 -8.86
N LYS A 118 5.90 11.04 -10.07
CA LYS A 118 5.52 9.84 -10.83
C LYS A 118 6.76 9.06 -11.25
N GLU A 119 7.77 9.78 -11.74
CA GLU A 119 9.02 9.26 -12.27
C GLU A 119 9.81 8.52 -11.19
N ASN A 120 9.94 9.10 -9.99
CA ASN A 120 10.61 8.44 -8.87
C ASN A 120 9.85 7.20 -8.38
N PHE A 121 8.52 7.19 -8.50
CA PHE A 121 7.72 6.03 -8.12
C PHE A 121 7.85 4.91 -9.16
N GLU A 122 7.94 5.25 -10.44
CA GLU A 122 8.20 4.28 -11.52
C GLU A 122 9.57 3.61 -11.35
N LEU A 123 10.62 4.39 -11.08
CA LEU A 123 11.94 3.85 -10.72
C LEU A 123 11.87 2.91 -9.50
N LEU A 124 11.11 3.28 -8.47
CA LEU A 124 10.93 2.43 -7.29
C LEU A 124 10.23 1.10 -7.61
N LEU A 125 9.28 1.10 -8.56
CA LEU A 125 8.61 -0.12 -9.03
C LEU A 125 9.53 -1.02 -9.84
N GLU A 126 10.42 -0.45 -10.66
CA GLU A 126 11.42 -1.21 -11.40
C GLU A 126 12.37 -1.93 -10.45
N GLU A 127 12.88 -1.23 -9.43
CA GLU A 127 13.75 -1.84 -8.40
C GLU A 127 13.01 -2.92 -7.60
N ALA A 128 11.73 -2.72 -7.28
CA ALA A 128 10.91 -3.76 -6.63
C ALA A 128 10.75 -5.02 -7.48
N THR A 129 10.67 -4.86 -8.81
CA THR A 129 10.59 -5.97 -9.77
C THR A 129 11.91 -6.73 -9.82
N LYS A 130 13.03 -6.01 -9.99
CA LYS A 130 14.37 -6.61 -10.01
C LYS A 130 14.66 -7.42 -8.75
N GLY A 131 14.41 -6.84 -7.58
CA GLY A 131 14.62 -7.54 -6.30
C GLY A 131 13.73 -8.78 -6.14
N ARG A 132 12.55 -8.81 -6.78
CA ARG A 132 11.68 -9.99 -6.79
C ARG A 132 12.23 -11.08 -7.73
N ASP A 133 12.69 -10.70 -8.91
CA ASP A 133 13.27 -11.64 -9.88
C ASP A 133 14.54 -12.29 -9.31
N GLU A 134 15.42 -11.50 -8.69
CA GLU A 134 16.63 -12.00 -8.02
C GLU A 134 16.32 -13.02 -6.89
N GLU A 135 15.27 -12.80 -6.10
CA GLU A 135 14.84 -13.76 -5.08
C GLU A 135 14.33 -15.08 -5.66
N MET A 136 13.66 -15.02 -6.81
CA MET A 136 13.15 -16.20 -7.50
C MET A 136 14.27 -17.02 -8.15
N GLU A 137 15.26 -16.35 -8.73
CA GLU A 137 16.46 -16.99 -9.28
C GLU A 137 17.28 -17.70 -8.21
N LEU A 138 17.46 -17.09 -7.03
CA LEU A 138 18.20 -17.69 -5.90
C LEU A 138 17.48 -18.86 -5.22
N SER A 139 16.19 -19.03 -5.48
CA SER A 139 15.35 -20.10 -4.90
C SER A 139 15.13 -21.28 -5.88
N SER A 140 15.69 -21.18 -7.09
CA SER A 140 15.59 -22.18 -8.17
C SER A 140 16.85 -23.05 -8.25
#